data_AF-A0A5J4WE97-F1
#
_entry.id   AF-A0A5J4WE97-F1
#
_cell.length_a   1.000
_cell.length_b   1.000
_cell.length_c   1.000
_cell.angle_alpha   90.00
_cell.angle_beta   90.00
_cell.angle_gamma   90.00
#
_symmetry.space_group_name_H-M   'P 1'
#
loop_
_entity.id
_entity.type
_entity.pdbx_description
1 polymer ?
#
loop_
_entity_poly.entity_id
_entity_poly.type
_entity_poly.pdbx_seq_one_letter_code
_entity_poly.pdbx_strand_id
1 'polypeptide(L)'
;MCKNLFSKLANLANHDLQQIVASFHFCSAIWSVLFNEDRDQYVSITDFPLLDPNKDETSDNFRLFEEGELETLETAKRTDFNYQQCQSIKDAVDVSYYPLFGLVAYLREKVNIAPSMVYAIEALPEEIKSNLSSVLYEHFLSFGCYGSWEQIHLGFEINGIVSSECISNNASELPNYYGAKFSEVPPKPTVCDDNTTDIKEYAKGFKYGEIARVSNDELKLYLTRVGPVSGFITYYDNVRPDGTDGDIFYGWEGNEWLVAKRRTETSEEFEQVTYYTEERIPFLKDSTNPSALTDGSVFFINCRHPSAETSATVCPCPTDADLLEADPRKDTICKEQVDPEPEICTQKDQPSSECICPEVASGTYTKAQCDQDKLCRVLTGKTEVVCPCVDGDERAFCITCTAKDTPSSECKCPSSTTGDYTKAQCEEDKASTEKESTGSIRITLSVIIAAVMIPIFALFW
;
A
#
# COMPACT_ATOMS: atom_id res chain seq x y z
N MET A 1 -34.85 -2.14 28.91
CA MET A 1 -35.73 -3.33 29.05
C MET A 1 -34.96 -4.66 29.16
N CYS A 2 -33.64 -4.70 28.97
CA CYS A 2 -32.81 -5.93 29.04
C CYS A 2 -32.39 -6.42 30.45
N LYS A 3 -32.60 -5.62 31.52
CA LYS A 3 -32.22 -6.04 32.89
C LYS A 3 -33.17 -7.06 33.53
N ASN A 4 -34.40 -7.23 33.02
CA ASN A 4 -35.41 -8.11 33.62
C ASN A 4 -35.46 -9.54 33.03
N LEU A 5 -34.68 -9.83 31.99
CA LEU A 5 -34.63 -11.18 31.40
C LEU A 5 -33.60 -12.09 32.09
N PHE A 6 -32.58 -11.52 32.73
CA PHE A 6 -31.50 -12.26 33.37
C PHE A 6 -31.92 -13.04 34.63
N SER A 7 -32.91 -12.57 35.40
CA SER A 7 -33.30 -13.28 36.64
C SER A 7 -34.19 -14.51 36.42
N LYS A 8 -34.76 -14.68 35.21
CA LYS A 8 -35.62 -15.85 34.90
C LYS A 8 -34.87 -17.03 34.28
N LEU A 9 -33.70 -16.81 33.67
CA LEU A 9 -32.94 -17.88 33.01
C LEU A 9 -32.02 -18.65 33.96
N ALA A 10 -31.74 -18.15 35.16
CA ALA A 10 -30.86 -18.81 36.14
C ALA A 10 -31.46 -20.08 36.79
N ASN A 11 -32.73 -20.41 36.55
CA ASN A 11 -33.43 -21.55 37.21
C ASN A 11 -33.67 -22.77 36.31
N LEU A 12 -33.13 -22.80 35.08
CA LEU A 12 -33.34 -23.92 34.14
C LEU A 12 -32.01 -24.37 33.55
N ALA A 13 -31.20 -25.07 34.33
CA ALA A 13 -30.05 -25.81 33.80
C ALA A 13 -29.78 -27.05 34.66
N ASN A 14 -30.50 -28.14 34.38
CA ASN A 14 -30.06 -29.49 34.68
C ASN A 14 -30.44 -30.38 33.49
N HIS A 15 -29.47 -31.18 33.04
CA HIS A 15 -29.46 -32.11 31.91
C HIS A 15 -29.16 -31.60 30.49
N ASP A 16 -28.14 -32.27 29.93
CA ASP A 16 -27.66 -32.41 28.55
C ASP A 16 -26.97 -31.25 27.83
N LEU A 17 -25.65 -31.43 27.67
CA LEU A 17 -24.66 -30.48 27.19
C LEU A 17 -23.96 -31.08 25.95
N GLN A 18 -24.65 -31.07 24.80
CA GLN A 18 -24.04 -31.29 23.47
C GLN A 18 -24.67 -30.46 22.34
N GLN A 19 -25.34 -29.33 22.63
CA GLN A 19 -25.89 -28.43 21.61
C GLN A 19 -25.68 -26.93 21.89
N ILE A 20 -24.48 -26.54 22.36
CA ILE A 20 -24.12 -25.12 22.56
C ILE A 20 -23.06 -24.73 21.52
N VAL A 21 -23.49 -24.55 20.27
CA VAL A 21 -22.74 -23.80 19.24
C VAL A 21 -23.61 -22.69 18.61
N ALA A 22 -24.86 -22.49 19.06
CA ALA A 22 -25.79 -21.56 18.40
C ALA A 22 -26.56 -20.67 19.38
N SER A 23 -25.86 -19.87 20.20
CA SER A 23 -26.52 -18.87 21.06
C SER A 23 -25.70 -17.59 21.28
N PHE A 24 -25.07 -17.08 20.22
CA PHE A 24 -24.66 -15.66 20.10
C PHE A 24 -25.43 -14.97 18.97
N HIS A 25 -26.74 -15.22 18.92
CA HIS A 25 -27.70 -14.46 18.14
C HIS A 25 -28.57 -13.70 19.11
N PHE A 26 -28.36 -12.39 19.28
CA PHE A 26 -29.42 -11.43 19.59
C PHE A 26 -28.88 -9.99 19.51
N CYS A 27 -28.53 -9.54 18.30
CA CYS A 27 -28.64 -8.13 17.93
C CYS A 27 -28.57 -7.85 16.41
N SER A 28 -29.06 -8.76 15.56
CA SER A 28 -29.02 -8.56 14.10
C SER A 28 -30.41 -8.75 13.51
N ALA A 29 -31.14 -7.65 13.30
CA ALA A 29 -32.23 -7.58 12.36
C ALA A 29 -32.56 -6.11 12.01
N ILE A 30 -32.40 -5.78 10.71
CA ILE A 30 -33.21 -4.82 9.92
C ILE A 30 -32.78 -3.34 9.95
N TRP A 31 -31.96 -2.88 8.99
CA TRP A 31 -31.62 -1.46 8.85
C TRP A 31 -31.46 -0.97 7.39
N SER A 32 -32.39 -0.13 6.94
CA SER A 32 -32.33 0.54 5.63
C SER A 32 -32.75 2.00 5.72
N VAL A 33 -32.28 2.85 4.80
CA VAL A 33 -32.69 4.26 4.60
C VAL A 33 -31.97 5.28 5.50
N LEU A 34 -30.67 5.42 5.20
CA LEU A 34 -29.93 6.66 4.86
C LEU A 34 -28.47 6.30 4.54
N PHE A 35 -28.08 5.10 4.92
CA PHE A 35 -26.95 4.32 4.42
C PHE A 35 -27.53 3.02 3.83
N ASN A 36 -26.99 2.57 2.70
CA ASN A 36 -27.46 1.38 1.97
C ASN A 36 -27.45 0.12 2.86
N GLU A 37 -28.31 -0.85 2.55
CA GLU A 37 -28.75 -2.02 3.35
C GLU A 37 -27.68 -3.00 3.89
N ASP A 38 -26.39 -2.72 3.72
CA ASP A 38 -25.32 -3.72 3.79
C ASP A 38 -24.22 -3.35 4.82
N ARG A 39 -24.56 -2.85 6.02
CA ARG A 39 -23.54 -2.62 7.08
C ARG A 39 -22.98 -3.91 7.69
N ASP A 40 -23.73 -5.02 7.64
CA ASP A 40 -23.19 -6.35 7.96
C ASP A 40 -22.83 -7.11 6.66
N GLN A 41 -22.34 -6.39 5.65
CA GLN A 41 -21.70 -7.07 4.54
C GLN A 41 -20.45 -7.76 5.09
N TYR A 42 -20.54 -9.06 5.29
CA TYR A 42 -19.37 -9.89 5.43
C TYR A 42 -18.58 -9.76 4.14
N VAL A 43 -17.55 -8.93 4.18
CA VAL A 43 -16.59 -8.85 3.09
C VAL A 43 -15.58 -9.96 3.30
N SER A 44 -15.39 -10.80 2.29
CA SER A 44 -14.34 -11.82 2.41
C SER A 44 -12.99 -11.12 2.43
N ILE A 45 -12.12 -11.44 3.38
CA ILE A 45 -10.79 -10.82 3.44
C ILE A 45 -9.96 -11.11 2.18
N THR A 46 -10.24 -12.22 1.49
CA THR A 46 -9.60 -12.60 0.23
C THR A 46 -10.02 -11.73 -0.95
N ASP A 47 -11.05 -10.90 -0.78
CA ASP A 47 -11.54 -9.98 -1.82
C ASP A 47 -10.66 -8.74 -1.97
N PHE A 48 -9.85 -8.45 -0.96
CA PHE A 48 -8.89 -7.36 -0.97
C PHE A 48 -7.57 -7.83 -1.59
N PRO A 49 -6.96 -7.04 -2.50
CA PRO A 49 -5.65 -7.38 -3.04
C PRO A 49 -4.58 -7.35 -1.94
N LEU A 50 -3.46 -8.02 -2.18
CA LEU A 50 -2.28 -7.91 -1.33
C LEU A 50 -1.75 -6.46 -1.35
N LEU A 51 -1.29 -5.99 -0.19
CA LEU A 51 -0.63 -4.71 -0.03
C LEU A 51 0.74 -4.69 -0.71
N ASP A 52 1.48 -5.79 -0.58
CA ASP A 52 2.72 -6.05 -1.31
C ASP A 52 2.49 -7.27 -2.21
N PRO A 53 2.47 -7.13 -3.55
CA PRO A 53 2.27 -8.24 -4.47
C PRO A 53 3.28 -9.39 -4.33
N ASN A 54 4.43 -9.16 -3.68
CA ASN A 54 5.48 -10.16 -3.49
C ASN A 54 5.43 -10.84 -2.12
N LYS A 55 4.54 -10.42 -1.21
CA LYS A 55 4.41 -10.97 0.13
C LYS A 55 2.95 -11.24 0.47
N ASP A 56 2.70 -12.42 1.00
CA ASP A 56 1.38 -12.91 1.39
C ASP A 56 1.40 -13.55 2.79
N GLU A 57 0.27 -14.10 3.21
CA GLU A 57 0.10 -14.75 4.51
C GLU A 57 1.01 -15.98 4.72
N THR A 58 1.57 -16.54 3.65
CA THR A 58 2.47 -17.71 3.71
C THR A 58 3.94 -17.33 3.88
N SER A 59 4.26 -16.04 3.82
CA SER A 59 5.63 -15.53 3.94
C SER A 59 6.20 -15.76 5.35
N ASP A 60 7.50 -16.10 5.44
CA ASP A 60 8.20 -16.34 6.71
C ASP A 60 8.21 -15.10 7.62
N ASN A 61 8.14 -13.91 7.02
CA ASN A 61 8.04 -12.62 7.69
C ASN A 61 7.22 -11.65 6.85
N PHE A 62 6.64 -10.67 7.51
CA PHE A 62 5.93 -9.56 6.90
C PHE A 62 5.95 -8.36 7.83
N ARG A 63 6.15 -7.17 7.27
CA ARG A 63 6.17 -5.90 8.00
C ARG A 63 5.41 -4.87 7.18
N LEU A 64 4.50 -4.13 7.83
CA LEU A 64 3.88 -2.95 7.22
C LEU A 64 4.77 -1.70 7.30
N PHE A 65 5.67 -1.65 8.29
CA PHE A 65 6.61 -0.56 8.53
C PHE A 65 8.01 -1.13 8.69
N GLU A 66 9.00 -0.44 8.15
CA GLU A 66 10.40 -0.85 8.27
C GLU A 66 10.86 -0.84 9.73
N GLU A 67 11.93 -1.59 10.05
CA GLU A 67 12.47 -1.64 11.41
C GLU A 67 12.87 -0.23 11.91
N GLY A 68 12.31 0.17 13.05
CA GLY A 68 12.51 1.49 13.66
C GLY A 68 11.76 2.64 12.99
N GLU A 69 10.97 2.38 11.94
CA GLU A 69 10.15 3.40 11.29
C GLU A 69 8.96 3.82 12.15
N LEU A 70 8.35 2.87 12.87
CA LEU A 70 7.15 3.08 13.69
C LEU A 70 7.30 4.27 14.64
N GLU A 71 8.39 4.32 15.42
CA GLU A 71 8.64 5.36 16.43
C GLU A 71 8.88 6.75 15.83
N THR A 72 9.13 6.84 14.52
CA THR A 72 9.28 8.13 13.81
C THR A 72 7.95 8.73 13.38
N LEU A 73 6.87 7.93 13.35
CA LEU A 73 5.56 8.36 12.91
C LEU A 73 4.89 9.26 13.95
N GLU A 74 4.27 10.36 13.53
CA GLU A 74 3.63 11.33 14.43
C GLU A 74 2.58 10.68 15.32
N THR A 75 1.81 9.74 14.78
CA THR A 75 0.78 8.99 15.52
C THR A 75 1.34 8.08 16.63
N ALA A 76 2.62 7.68 16.52
CA ALA A 76 3.30 6.82 17.48
C ALA A 76 4.03 7.61 18.58
N LYS A 77 4.26 8.92 18.36
CA LYS A 77 4.90 9.79 19.33
C LYS A 77 3.99 10.07 20.54
N ARG A 78 4.57 10.74 21.54
CA ARG A 78 3.84 11.18 22.73
C ARG A 78 2.70 12.11 22.31
N THR A 79 1.49 11.77 22.73
CA THR A 79 0.33 12.65 22.61
C THR A 79 0.62 13.99 23.29
N ASP A 80 0.22 15.08 22.65
CA ASP A 80 0.41 16.47 23.08
C ASP A 80 -0.91 17.13 23.52
N PHE A 81 -1.88 16.32 23.95
CA PHE A 81 -3.21 16.76 24.37
C PHE A 81 -3.74 15.96 25.55
N ASN A 82 -4.62 16.57 26.35
CA ASN A 82 -5.26 15.91 27.49
C ASN A 82 -6.53 15.17 27.07
N TYR A 83 -6.38 13.92 26.67
CA TYR A 83 -7.52 13.07 26.28
C TYR A 83 -8.36 12.60 27.47
N GLN A 84 -7.88 12.66 28.71
CA GLN A 84 -8.61 12.15 29.89
C GLN A 84 -9.88 12.94 30.20
N GLN A 85 -9.92 14.20 29.80
CA GLN A 85 -11.03 15.12 30.07
C GLN A 85 -12.22 14.94 29.10
N CYS A 86 -12.06 14.08 28.08
CA CYS A 86 -13.08 13.80 27.07
C CYS A 86 -13.24 12.28 26.88
N GLN A 87 -14.31 11.68 27.43
CA GLN A 87 -14.46 10.22 27.49
C GLN A 87 -14.42 9.54 26.12
N SER A 88 -15.06 10.11 25.10
CA SER A 88 -15.05 9.55 23.74
C SER A 88 -13.65 9.48 23.13
N ILE A 89 -12.84 10.53 23.30
CA ILE A 89 -11.44 10.56 22.85
C ILE A 89 -10.58 9.63 23.71
N LYS A 90 -10.80 9.62 25.02
CA LYS A 90 -10.13 8.70 25.94
C LYS A 90 -10.34 7.26 25.52
N ASP A 91 -11.59 6.87 25.27
CA ASP A 91 -11.92 5.51 24.85
C ASP A 91 -11.18 5.16 23.55
N ALA A 92 -11.19 6.05 22.56
CA ALA A 92 -10.51 5.81 21.29
C ALA A 92 -8.97 5.72 21.40
N VAL A 93 -8.35 6.42 22.35
CA VAL A 93 -6.92 6.23 22.70
C VAL A 93 -6.73 4.94 23.51
N ASP A 94 -7.67 4.61 24.39
CA ASP A 94 -7.63 3.46 25.28
C ASP A 94 -7.81 2.10 24.55
N VAL A 95 -8.45 2.11 23.37
CA VAL A 95 -8.55 0.92 22.50
C VAL A 95 -7.77 1.08 21.20
N SER A 96 -6.81 2.01 21.18
CA SER A 96 -5.81 2.17 20.12
C SER A 96 -6.38 2.42 18.72
N TYR A 97 -7.52 3.11 18.64
CA TYR A 97 -8.04 3.62 17.38
C TYR A 97 -7.30 4.87 16.90
N TYR A 98 -6.90 5.75 17.83
CA TYR A 98 -6.04 6.89 17.53
C TYR A 98 -4.80 6.51 16.70
N PRO A 99 -3.93 5.59 17.15
CA PRO A 99 -2.79 5.16 16.34
C PRO A 99 -3.21 4.43 15.06
N LEU A 100 -4.27 3.61 15.08
CA LEU A 100 -4.75 2.87 13.91
C LEU A 100 -5.01 3.80 12.72
N PHE A 101 -5.73 4.91 12.93
CA PHE A 101 -6.04 5.87 11.88
C PHE A 101 -4.79 6.53 11.29
N GLY A 102 -3.87 7.00 12.14
CA GLY A 102 -2.62 7.60 11.67
C GLY A 102 -1.73 6.60 10.91
N LEU A 103 -1.64 5.35 11.37
CA LEU A 103 -0.88 4.30 10.72
C LEU A 103 -1.47 3.94 9.34
N VAL A 104 -2.80 3.92 9.20
CA VAL A 104 -3.46 3.70 7.91
C VAL A 104 -3.21 4.86 6.95
N ALA A 105 -3.31 6.11 7.41
CA ALA A 105 -2.98 7.29 6.60
C ALA A 105 -1.54 7.23 6.09
N TYR A 106 -0.59 6.85 6.95
CA TYR A 106 0.80 6.66 6.55
C TYR A 106 0.97 5.51 5.56
N LEU A 107 0.41 4.33 5.85
CA LEU A 107 0.53 3.14 5.00
C LEU A 107 0.02 3.39 3.58
N ARG A 108 -1.18 3.97 3.46
CA ARG A 108 -1.96 4.05 2.22
C ARG A 108 -1.67 5.32 1.41
N GLU A 109 -1.39 6.42 2.08
CA GLU A 109 -1.23 7.72 1.43
C GLU A 109 0.16 8.35 1.65
N LYS A 110 1.05 7.68 2.41
CA LYS A 110 2.41 8.15 2.72
C LYS A 110 2.43 9.50 3.43
N VAL A 111 1.40 9.75 4.24
CA VAL A 111 1.22 10.98 5.01
C VAL A 111 1.46 10.68 6.48
N ASN A 112 2.51 11.27 7.03
CA ASN A 112 2.88 11.11 8.44
C ASN A 112 2.13 12.14 9.30
N ILE A 113 1.00 11.75 9.88
CA ILE A 113 0.16 12.63 10.70
C ILE A 113 -0.31 11.92 11.98
N ALA A 114 -0.56 12.73 13.00
CA ALA A 114 -1.41 12.36 14.12
C ALA A 114 -2.87 12.73 13.78
N PRO A 115 -3.86 11.87 14.01
CA PRO A 115 -5.25 12.17 13.64
C PRO A 115 -5.94 13.14 14.61
N SER A 116 -6.78 14.02 14.08
CA SER A 116 -7.65 14.91 14.85
C SER A 116 -8.99 14.24 15.20
N MET A 117 -9.10 13.74 16.43
CA MET A 117 -10.30 13.12 16.98
C MET A 117 -11.39 14.16 17.25
N VAL A 118 -11.01 15.41 17.54
CA VAL A 118 -11.95 16.54 17.67
C VAL A 118 -12.62 16.81 16.32
N TYR A 119 -11.86 16.93 15.24
CA TYR A 119 -12.42 17.07 13.90
C TYR A 119 -13.40 15.94 13.56
N ALA A 120 -13.04 14.69 13.89
CA ALA A 120 -13.92 13.54 13.64
C ALA A 120 -15.31 13.72 14.28
N ILE A 121 -15.36 14.25 15.51
CA ILE A 121 -16.61 14.51 16.24
C ILE A 121 -17.35 15.72 15.67
N GLU A 122 -16.66 16.82 15.39
CA GLU A 122 -17.25 18.07 14.88
C GLU A 122 -17.75 17.96 13.44
N ALA A 123 -17.13 17.09 12.64
CA ALA A 123 -17.50 16.87 11.25
C ALA A 123 -18.72 15.93 11.10
N LEU A 124 -19.26 15.39 12.20
CA LEU A 124 -20.48 14.60 12.16
C LEU A 124 -21.70 15.46 11.78
N PRO A 125 -22.67 14.89 11.04
CA PRO A 125 -23.97 15.52 10.87
C PRO A 125 -24.67 15.77 12.21
N GLU A 126 -25.44 16.86 12.31
CA GLU A 126 -26.20 17.22 13.53
C GLU A 126 -27.21 16.13 13.94
N GLU A 127 -27.78 15.42 12.96
CA GLU A 127 -28.70 14.31 13.20
C GLU A 127 -28.17 13.05 12.52
N ILE A 128 -27.98 11.99 13.30
CA ILE A 128 -27.58 10.67 12.81
C ILE A 128 -28.63 9.69 13.29
N LYS A 129 -29.45 9.24 12.35
CA LYS A 129 -30.55 8.33 12.64
C LYS A 129 -30.25 6.91 12.20
N SER A 130 -30.84 6.03 12.96
CA SER A 130 -30.65 4.61 12.99
C SER A 130 -31.96 3.95 12.66
N ASN A 131 -32.08 3.30 11.50
CA ASN A 131 -33.35 2.69 11.13
C ASN A 131 -33.43 1.25 11.64
N LEU A 132 -34.06 0.97 12.77
CA LEU A 132 -34.32 -0.41 13.20
C LEU A 132 -35.76 -0.80 12.85
N SER A 133 -35.95 -1.76 11.94
CA SER A 133 -37.28 -2.28 11.59
C SER A 133 -38.26 -1.22 11.05
N SER A 134 -37.78 -0.34 10.16
CA SER A 134 -38.52 0.81 9.61
C SER A 134 -38.83 1.92 10.63
N VAL A 135 -38.19 1.90 11.80
CA VAL A 135 -38.30 2.94 12.82
C VAL A 135 -36.96 3.64 12.97
N LEU A 136 -36.96 4.96 12.83
CA LEU A 136 -35.78 5.80 13.03
C LEU A 136 -35.59 6.12 14.52
N TYR A 137 -34.40 5.85 15.03
CA TYR A 137 -33.92 6.21 16.37
C TYR A 137 -32.70 7.12 16.24
N GLU A 138 -32.43 7.97 17.24
CA GLU A 138 -31.13 8.65 17.30
C GLU A 138 -30.03 7.60 17.50
N HIS A 139 -29.00 7.64 16.66
CA HIS A 139 -27.88 6.70 16.73
C HIS A 139 -27.04 6.94 17.98
N PHE A 140 -26.74 8.21 18.25
CA PHE A 140 -26.02 8.63 19.43
C PHE A 140 -26.97 9.25 20.45
N LEU A 141 -26.90 8.78 21.69
CA LEU A 141 -27.66 9.37 22.80
C LEU A 141 -27.08 10.74 23.23
N SER A 142 -25.80 10.95 22.95
CA SER A 142 -25.02 12.13 23.29
C SER A 142 -23.94 12.33 22.24
N PHE A 143 -23.69 13.59 21.89
CA PHE A 143 -22.54 13.99 21.08
C PHE A 143 -21.43 14.60 21.95
N GLY A 144 -20.23 14.70 21.38
CA GLY A 144 -19.07 15.29 22.07
C GLY A 144 -18.40 14.31 23.01
N CYS A 145 -18.00 14.80 24.19
CA CYS A 145 -17.14 14.06 25.11
C CYS A 145 -17.83 12.93 25.88
N TYR A 146 -19.15 12.98 26.04
CA TYR A 146 -19.93 11.90 26.66
C TYR A 146 -20.62 11.00 25.64
N GLY A 147 -20.39 11.22 24.35
CA GLY A 147 -20.87 10.29 23.35
C GLY A 147 -19.96 9.07 23.26
N SER A 148 -20.35 8.14 22.40
CA SER A 148 -19.63 6.89 22.18
C SER A 148 -18.39 7.11 21.30
N TRP A 149 -17.39 6.23 21.39
CA TRP A 149 -16.19 6.28 20.53
C TRP A 149 -16.53 6.08 19.04
N GLU A 150 -17.63 5.41 18.74
CA GLU A 150 -18.15 5.17 17.38
C GLU A 150 -18.39 6.49 16.62
N GLN A 151 -18.59 7.61 17.31
CA GLN A 151 -18.65 8.95 16.70
C GLN A 151 -17.39 9.26 15.90
N ILE A 152 -16.21 8.94 16.45
CA ILE A 152 -14.93 9.22 15.81
C ILE A 152 -14.80 8.36 14.54
N HIS A 153 -15.18 7.09 14.63
CA HIS A 153 -15.10 6.16 13.48
C HIS A 153 -15.98 6.66 12.36
N LEU A 154 -17.24 6.97 12.68
CA LEU A 154 -18.19 7.47 11.71
C LEU A 154 -17.74 8.83 11.15
N GLY A 155 -17.16 9.68 11.99
CA GLY A 155 -16.56 10.96 11.61
C GLY A 155 -15.50 10.79 10.52
N PHE A 156 -14.54 9.90 10.74
CA PHE A 156 -13.49 9.59 9.78
C PHE A 156 -13.99 8.81 8.55
N GLU A 157 -14.97 7.91 8.69
CA GLU A 157 -15.56 7.24 7.53
C GLU A 157 -16.23 8.21 6.56
N ILE A 158 -16.94 9.22 7.10
CA ILE A 158 -17.70 10.18 6.31
C ILE A 158 -16.78 11.28 5.76
N ASN A 159 -15.89 11.81 6.60
CA ASN A 159 -15.14 13.03 6.29
C ASN A 159 -13.66 12.80 6.04
N GLY A 160 -13.15 11.58 6.22
CA GLY A 160 -11.71 11.31 6.18
C GLY A 160 -11.00 11.79 7.44
N ILE A 161 -9.73 11.43 7.53
CA ILE A 161 -8.81 11.77 8.61
C ILE A 161 -8.20 13.15 8.34
N VAL A 162 -8.15 14.00 9.36
CA VAL A 162 -7.46 15.30 9.33
C VAL A 162 -6.32 15.29 10.34
N SER A 163 -5.22 15.97 10.03
CA SER A 163 -4.07 16.10 10.95
C SER A 163 -4.44 16.90 12.19
N SER A 164 -3.97 16.48 13.37
CA SER A 164 -4.09 17.25 14.60
C SER A 164 -3.26 18.55 14.59
N GLU A 165 -2.32 18.69 13.66
CA GLU A 165 -1.63 19.97 13.41
C GLU A 165 -2.53 21.00 12.72
N CYS A 166 -3.55 20.54 11.98
CA CYS A 166 -4.54 21.40 11.33
C CYS A 166 -5.72 21.71 12.27
N ILE A 167 -6.31 20.68 12.89
CA ILE A 167 -7.38 20.83 13.88
C ILE A 167 -6.93 20.17 15.18
N SER A 168 -6.66 20.96 16.21
CA SER A 168 -6.11 20.48 17.48
C SER A 168 -7.01 19.44 18.15
N ASN A 169 -6.39 18.48 18.86
CA ASN A 169 -7.11 17.55 19.74
C ASN A 169 -7.54 18.18 21.08
N ASN A 170 -7.52 19.50 21.20
CA ASN A 170 -8.05 20.20 22.36
C ASN A 170 -9.60 20.16 22.38
N ALA A 171 -10.14 19.20 23.11
CA ALA A 171 -11.59 18.98 23.22
C ALA A 171 -12.33 19.96 24.15
N SER A 172 -11.69 21.03 24.64
CA SER A 172 -12.32 21.96 25.60
C SER A 172 -13.55 22.69 25.08
N GLU A 173 -13.71 22.74 23.74
CA GLU A 173 -14.88 23.31 23.07
C GLU A 173 -16.01 22.30 22.83
N LEU A 174 -15.73 20.99 22.99
CA LEU A 174 -16.75 19.96 22.84
C LEU A 174 -17.70 19.94 24.06
N PRO A 175 -19.00 19.63 23.84
CA PRO A 175 -19.95 19.53 24.92
C PRO A 175 -19.59 18.35 25.84
N ASN A 176 -19.87 18.54 27.12
CA ASN A 176 -19.58 17.59 28.20
C ASN A 176 -18.10 17.30 28.44
N TYR A 177 -17.18 18.11 27.90
CA TYR A 177 -15.82 18.13 28.37
C TYR A 177 -15.79 18.55 29.85
N TYR A 178 -14.93 17.93 30.67
CA TYR A 178 -14.92 18.20 32.10
C TYR A 178 -14.60 19.67 32.39
N GLY A 179 -15.58 20.40 32.92
CA GLY A 179 -15.48 21.84 33.16
C GLY A 179 -15.85 22.75 31.98
N ALA A 180 -16.31 22.19 30.85
CA ALA A 180 -16.74 22.99 29.70
C ALA A 180 -18.04 23.77 29.94
N LYS A 181 -18.20 24.83 29.15
CA LYS A 181 -19.37 25.71 29.14
C LYS A 181 -20.30 25.46 27.95
N PHE A 182 -19.85 24.69 26.97
CA PHE A 182 -20.59 24.45 25.73
C PHE A 182 -21.63 23.34 25.91
N SER A 183 -22.82 23.57 25.36
CA SER A 183 -23.93 22.61 25.36
C SER A 183 -24.12 21.89 24.03
N GLU A 184 -23.48 22.38 22.96
CA GLU A 184 -23.64 21.91 21.59
C GLU A 184 -22.25 21.67 20.97
N VAL A 185 -22.18 20.77 19.98
CA VAL A 185 -20.95 20.51 19.23
C VAL A 185 -20.66 21.70 18.32
N PRO A 186 -19.41 22.19 18.24
CA PRO A 186 -19.03 23.21 17.27
C PRO A 186 -19.38 22.81 15.83
N PRO A 187 -19.65 23.78 14.93
CA PRO A 187 -19.91 23.46 13.53
C PRO A 187 -18.66 22.85 12.89
N LYS A 188 -18.84 21.95 11.91
CA LYS A 188 -17.75 21.33 11.13
C LYS A 188 -16.73 22.41 10.68
N PRO A 189 -15.46 22.31 11.09
CA PRO A 189 -14.42 23.22 10.63
C PRO A 189 -14.29 23.21 9.11
N THR A 190 -14.05 24.37 8.52
CA THR A 190 -13.82 24.54 7.07
C THR A 190 -12.39 24.96 6.73
N VAL A 191 -11.64 25.42 7.73
CA VAL A 191 -10.23 25.81 7.67
C VAL A 191 -9.54 25.27 8.93
N CYS A 192 -8.22 25.12 8.90
CA CYS A 192 -7.42 24.76 10.08
C CYS A 192 -7.54 25.85 11.17
N ASP A 193 -7.07 25.54 12.38
CA ASP A 193 -7.10 26.43 13.55
C ASP A 193 -6.34 27.75 13.34
N ASP A 194 -5.44 27.80 12.36
CA ASP A 194 -4.75 29.03 11.93
C ASP A 194 -5.65 30.02 11.17
N ASN A 195 -6.90 29.64 10.86
CA ASN A 195 -7.90 30.38 10.10
C ASN A 195 -7.51 30.73 8.64
N THR A 196 -6.47 30.11 8.11
CA THR A 196 -5.92 30.45 6.77
C THR A 196 -5.66 29.24 5.89
N THR A 197 -5.38 28.07 6.47
CA THR A 197 -5.05 26.86 5.74
C THR A 197 -6.31 26.03 5.49
N ASP A 198 -6.51 25.62 4.24
CA ASP A 198 -7.62 24.73 3.89
C ASP A 198 -7.42 23.35 4.52
N ILE A 199 -8.52 22.74 4.98
CA ILE A 199 -8.48 21.39 5.55
C ILE A 199 -8.17 20.37 4.46
N LYS A 200 -7.20 19.51 4.76
CA LYS A 200 -6.86 18.36 3.92
C LYS A 200 -7.32 17.07 4.59
N GLU A 201 -8.26 16.40 3.93
CA GLU A 201 -8.83 15.12 4.32
C GLU A 201 -8.02 13.97 3.69
N TYR A 202 -7.76 12.92 4.46
CA TYR A 202 -7.04 11.70 4.06
C TYR A 202 -7.90 10.46 4.32
N ALA A 203 -7.60 9.33 3.69
CA ALA A 203 -8.32 8.08 3.88
C ALA A 203 -9.85 8.22 3.73
N LYS A 204 -10.30 9.12 2.85
CA LYS A 204 -11.71 9.37 2.63
C LYS A 204 -12.38 8.18 1.94
N GLY A 205 -13.52 7.75 2.47
CA GLY A 205 -14.22 6.56 1.99
C GLY A 205 -13.69 5.23 2.55
N PHE A 206 -12.70 5.27 3.46
CA PHE A 206 -12.35 4.11 4.26
C PHE A 206 -13.50 3.74 5.21
N LYS A 207 -13.49 2.51 5.65
CA LYS A 207 -14.49 1.84 6.47
C LYS A 207 -13.86 1.22 7.68
N TYR A 208 -14.56 1.34 8.80
CA TYR A 208 -14.29 0.57 9.99
C TYR A 208 -14.83 -0.85 9.81
N GLY A 209 -14.05 -1.83 10.24
CA GLY A 209 -14.45 -3.24 10.27
C GLY A 209 -14.03 -3.87 11.58
N GLU A 210 -14.80 -4.85 12.03
CA GLU A 210 -14.48 -5.66 13.19
C GLU A 210 -14.07 -7.06 12.75
N ILE A 211 -13.12 -7.63 13.48
CA ILE A 211 -12.72 -9.02 13.34
C ILE A 211 -12.94 -9.69 14.69
N ALA A 212 -13.49 -10.89 14.68
CA ALA A 212 -13.81 -11.61 15.90
C ALA A 212 -13.28 -13.04 15.82
N ARG A 213 -12.52 -13.42 16.85
CA ARG A 213 -12.02 -14.77 17.06
C ARG A 213 -11.27 -15.35 15.86
N VAL A 214 -10.44 -14.54 15.20
CA VAL A 214 -9.64 -15.02 14.05
C VAL A 214 -8.41 -15.77 14.53
N SER A 215 -8.03 -16.83 13.83
CA SER A 215 -6.80 -17.58 14.05
C SER A 215 -5.56 -16.78 13.64
N ASN A 216 -4.37 -17.28 13.99
CA ASN A 216 -3.12 -16.65 13.56
C ASN A 216 -2.99 -16.58 12.03
N ASP A 217 -3.37 -17.65 11.31
CA ASP A 217 -3.30 -17.66 9.84
C ASP A 217 -4.30 -16.67 9.21
N GLU A 218 -5.50 -16.55 9.80
CA GLU A 218 -6.47 -15.54 9.38
C GLU A 218 -6.00 -14.12 9.68
N LEU A 219 -5.36 -13.87 10.83
CA LEU A 219 -4.80 -12.55 11.14
C LEU A 219 -3.72 -12.14 10.11
N LYS A 220 -2.92 -13.08 9.61
CA LYS A 220 -1.96 -12.80 8.52
C LYS A 220 -2.66 -12.35 7.23
N LEU A 221 -3.84 -12.91 6.91
CA LEU A 221 -4.64 -12.44 5.77
C LEU A 221 -5.08 -10.97 5.94
N TYR A 222 -5.47 -10.58 7.16
CA TYR A 222 -5.82 -9.19 7.44
C TYR A 222 -4.62 -8.26 7.26
N LEU A 223 -3.48 -8.60 7.88
CA LEU A 223 -2.27 -7.77 7.82
C LEU A 223 -1.76 -7.56 6.40
N THR A 224 -1.81 -8.59 5.55
CA THR A 224 -1.28 -8.54 4.19
C THR A 224 -2.21 -7.86 3.19
N ARG A 225 -3.47 -7.61 3.54
CA ARG A 225 -4.48 -7.10 2.59
C ARG A 225 -5.12 -5.78 3.02
N VAL A 226 -5.53 -5.69 4.29
CA VAL A 226 -6.20 -4.50 4.81
C VAL A 226 -5.25 -3.56 5.54
N GLY A 227 -4.21 -4.10 6.19
CA GLY A 227 -3.17 -3.33 6.88
C GLY A 227 -3.19 -3.57 8.40
N PRO A 228 -2.86 -2.57 9.21
CA PRO A 228 -2.73 -2.76 10.66
C PRO A 228 -4.08 -3.11 11.29
N VAL A 229 -4.04 -3.92 12.35
CA VAL A 229 -5.21 -4.40 13.09
C VAL A 229 -5.08 -3.95 14.53
N SER A 230 -5.99 -3.11 15.03
CA SER A 230 -6.05 -2.76 16.46
C SER A 230 -6.85 -3.83 17.20
N GLY A 231 -6.33 -4.46 18.23
CA GLY A 231 -7.04 -5.51 18.94
C GLY A 231 -6.20 -6.22 19.98
N PHE A 232 -6.70 -7.37 20.42
CA PHE A 232 -6.01 -8.22 21.37
C PHE A 232 -6.10 -9.69 20.95
N ILE A 233 -5.02 -10.40 21.24
CA ILE A 233 -4.95 -11.85 21.12
C ILE A 233 -5.23 -12.47 22.48
N THR A 234 -6.18 -13.40 22.51
CA THR A 234 -6.48 -14.21 23.70
C THR A 234 -5.80 -15.56 23.53
N TYR A 235 -4.90 -15.90 24.45
CA TYR A 235 -4.25 -17.21 24.51
C TYR A 235 -5.12 -18.16 25.31
N TYR A 236 -5.17 -19.42 24.87
CA TYR A 236 -5.93 -20.48 25.53
C TYR A 236 -5.02 -21.68 25.83
N ASP A 237 -5.18 -22.22 27.03
CA ASP A 237 -4.76 -23.60 27.35
C ASP A 237 -6.00 -24.50 27.29
N ASN A 238 -6.08 -25.33 26.25
CA ASN A 238 -7.29 -26.04 25.87
C ASN A 238 -8.45 -25.07 25.56
N VAL A 239 -9.42 -24.96 26.47
CA VAL A 239 -10.63 -24.12 26.33
C VAL A 239 -10.64 -22.95 27.31
N ARG A 240 -9.59 -22.81 28.15
CA ARG A 240 -9.53 -21.78 29.20
C ARG A 240 -8.63 -20.64 28.74
N PRO A 241 -9.08 -19.38 28.82
CA PRO A 241 -8.22 -18.25 28.53
C PRO A 241 -7.09 -18.18 29.56
N ASP A 242 -5.86 -18.10 29.09
CA ASP A 242 -4.60 -18.03 29.87
C ASP A 242 -3.94 -16.64 29.80
N GLY A 243 -4.68 -15.67 29.27
CA GLY A 243 -4.31 -14.27 29.24
C GLY A 243 -4.56 -13.63 27.89
N THR A 244 -4.43 -12.31 27.87
CA THR A 244 -4.56 -11.49 26.68
C THR A 244 -3.28 -10.68 26.49
N ASP A 245 -2.96 -10.38 25.24
CA ASP A 245 -1.93 -9.43 24.85
C ASP A 245 -2.35 -8.77 23.56
N GLY A 246 -1.53 -7.87 23.02
CA GLY A 246 -1.84 -7.12 21.80
C GLY A 246 -2.08 -5.66 22.05
N ASP A 247 -2.19 -4.97 20.93
CA ASP A 247 -2.44 -3.55 20.75
C ASP A 247 -2.69 -3.36 19.24
N ILE A 248 -1.77 -2.79 18.46
CA ILE A 248 -1.87 -2.82 16.99
C ILE A 248 -0.91 -3.83 16.39
N PHE A 249 -1.45 -4.89 15.79
CA PHE A 249 -0.68 -5.84 14.99
C PHE A 249 -0.36 -5.20 13.63
N TYR A 250 0.91 -5.26 13.21
CA TYR A 250 1.33 -4.72 11.90
C TYR A 250 2.35 -5.59 11.16
N GLY A 251 2.65 -6.78 11.66
CA GLY A 251 3.57 -7.70 11.00
C GLY A 251 3.86 -8.94 11.82
N TRP A 252 4.73 -9.81 11.30
CA TRP A 252 5.28 -10.95 12.00
C TRP A 252 6.69 -11.28 11.52
N GLU A 253 7.45 -11.94 12.38
CA GLU A 253 8.73 -12.55 12.05
C GLU A 253 8.84 -13.92 12.71
N GLY A 254 8.95 -14.97 11.90
CA GLY A 254 8.90 -16.34 12.41
C GLY A 254 7.57 -16.61 13.11
N ASN A 255 7.64 -16.89 14.41
CA ASN A 255 6.48 -17.23 15.24
C ASN A 255 6.10 -16.10 16.22
N GLU A 256 6.49 -14.87 15.93
CA GLU A 256 6.20 -13.70 16.76
C GLU A 256 5.45 -12.64 15.94
N TRP A 257 4.43 -12.06 16.56
CA TRP A 257 3.75 -10.88 16.07
C TRP A 257 4.57 -9.63 16.37
N LEU A 258 4.59 -8.70 15.42
CA LEU A 258 5.07 -7.34 15.62
C LEU A 258 3.88 -6.46 15.99
N VAL A 259 3.96 -5.83 17.15
CA VAL A 259 2.86 -5.07 17.75
C VAL A 259 3.34 -3.67 18.12
N ALA A 260 2.58 -2.64 17.74
CA ALA A 260 2.81 -1.28 18.19
C ALA A 260 2.20 -1.15 19.59
N LYS A 261 3.01 -1.42 20.62
CA LYS A 261 2.55 -1.47 22.00
C LYS A 261 2.40 -0.08 22.57
N ARG A 262 1.22 0.22 23.09
CA ARG A 262 0.96 1.44 23.84
C ARG A 262 1.75 1.47 25.13
N ARG A 263 2.42 2.59 25.35
CA ARG A 263 3.04 2.98 26.61
C ARG A 263 2.33 4.22 27.13
N THR A 264 2.18 4.29 28.44
CA THR A 264 1.61 5.45 29.11
C THR A 264 2.60 5.99 30.13
N GLU A 265 2.69 7.32 30.19
CA GLU A 265 3.52 8.03 31.15
C GLU A 265 2.73 9.14 31.81
N THR A 266 3.03 9.43 33.07
CA THR A 266 2.49 10.60 33.75
C THR A 266 3.11 11.86 33.15
N SER A 267 2.28 12.86 32.88
CA SER A 267 2.70 14.18 32.41
C SER A 267 2.23 15.25 33.39
N GLU A 268 3.08 16.24 33.68
CA GLU A 268 2.70 17.38 34.51
C GLU A 268 1.63 18.26 33.82
N GLU A 269 1.63 18.29 32.49
CA GLU A 269 0.73 19.16 31.70
C GLU A 269 -0.60 18.46 31.36
N PHE A 270 -0.54 17.17 31.01
CA PHE A 270 -1.70 16.44 30.46
C PHE A 270 -2.21 15.31 31.36
N GLU A 271 -1.70 15.20 32.59
CA GLU A 271 -1.90 14.07 33.52
C GLU A 271 -1.31 12.75 33.03
N GLN A 272 -1.68 12.33 31.81
CA GLN A 272 -1.18 11.14 31.14
C GLN A 272 -0.93 11.43 29.66
N VAL A 273 0.21 10.98 29.16
CA VAL A 273 0.52 10.93 27.74
C VAL A 273 0.69 9.49 27.29
N THR A 274 0.36 9.24 26.03
CA THR A 274 0.47 7.92 25.40
C THR A 274 1.46 7.99 24.23
N TYR A 275 2.24 6.95 24.01
CA TYR A 275 3.07 6.74 22.82
C TYR A 275 3.15 5.25 22.49
N TYR A 276 3.70 4.89 21.33
CA TYR A 276 3.74 3.51 20.84
C TYR A 276 5.17 3.10 20.48
N THR A 277 5.53 1.86 20.81
CA THR A 277 6.85 1.26 20.54
C THR A 277 6.68 -0.12 19.94
N GLU A 278 7.56 -0.56 19.06
CA GLU A 278 7.57 -1.95 18.58
C GLU A 278 7.79 -2.93 19.75
N GLU A 279 6.95 -3.95 19.85
CA GLU A 279 7.12 -5.10 20.75
C GLU A 279 6.83 -6.39 19.99
N ARG A 280 7.47 -7.48 20.43
CA ARG A 280 7.26 -8.83 19.90
C ARG A 280 6.44 -9.63 20.88
N ILE A 281 5.36 -10.25 20.41
CA ILE A 281 4.56 -11.18 21.21
C ILE A 281 4.43 -12.53 20.48
N PRO A 282 4.45 -13.67 21.18
CA PRO A 282 4.46 -14.96 20.51
C PRO A 282 3.09 -15.29 19.90
N PHE A 283 3.08 -16.07 18.82
CA PHE A 283 1.86 -16.61 18.22
C PHE A 283 1.08 -17.52 19.17
N LEU A 284 1.80 -18.27 20.01
CA LEU A 284 1.29 -19.22 20.98
C LEU A 284 2.12 -19.10 22.26
N LYS A 285 1.47 -19.16 23.43
CA LYS A 285 2.18 -19.30 24.71
C LYS A 285 2.54 -20.76 24.95
N ASP A 286 3.64 -21.01 25.65
CA ASP A 286 4.06 -22.36 26.04
C ASP A 286 3.01 -23.00 26.97
N SER A 287 2.20 -23.90 26.41
CA SER A 287 1.18 -24.65 27.14
C SER A 287 0.98 -26.07 26.55
N THR A 288 0.11 -26.87 27.17
CA THR A 288 -0.07 -28.28 26.77
C THR A 288 -0.82 -28.39 25.43
N ASN A 289 -1.81 -27.52 25.20
CA ASN A 289 -2.58 -27.44 23.95
C ASN A 289 -2.86 -25.96 23.64
N PRO A 290 -1.85 -25.21 23.18
CA PRO A 290 -1.99 -23.78 22.98
C PRO A 290 -2.85 -23.50 21.76
N SER A 291 -3.80 -22.59 21.92
CA SER A 291 -4.43 -21.90 20.79
C SER A 291 -4.48 -20.41 21.11
N ALA A 292 -4.63 -19.61 20.07
CA ALA A 292 -4.77 -18.17 20.21
C ALA A 292 -5.81 -17.68 19.21
N LEU A 293 -6.67 -16.77 19.68
CA LEU A 293 -7.70 -16.14 18.85
C LEU A 293 -7.62 -14.64 19.04
N THR A 294 -7.73 -13.90 17.95
CA THR A 294 -7.64 -12.44 17.94
C THR A 294 -9.01 -11.84 17.70
N ASP A 295 -9.34 -10.84 18.52
CA ASP A 295 -10.47 -9.94 18.34
C ASP A 295 -9.91 -8.53 18.11
N GLY A 296 -10.53 -7.75 17.24
CA GLY A 296 -10.02 -6.42 16.93
C GLY A 296 -10.79 -5.70 15.84
N SER A 297 -10.15 -4.68 15.31
CA SER A 297 -10.73 -3.75 14.36
C SER A 297 -9.70 -3.33 13.32
N VAL A 298 -10.22 -3.04 12.14
CA VAL A 298 -9.45 -2.60 10.97
C VAL A 298 -10.06 -1.33 10.41
N PHE A 299 -9.23 -0.49 9.80
CA PHE A 299 -9.70 0.65 9.03
C PHE A 299 -9.20 0.49 7.59
N PHE A 300 -10.11 0.15 6.69
CA PHE A 300 -9.77 -0.40 5.38
C PHE A 300 -10.57 0.27 4.27
N ILE A 301 -10.16 0.08 3.01
CA ILE A 301 -10.90 0.57 1.86
C ILE A 301 -11.37 -0.58 0.99
N ASN A 302 -12.65 -0.56 0.61
CA ASN A 302 -13.22 -1.56 -0.29
C ASN A 302 -13.15 -1.07 -1.74
N CYS A 303 -12.09 -1.44 -2.45
CA CYS A 303 -11.91 -1.06 -3.86
C CYS A 303 -12.90 -1.72 -4.83
N ARG A 304 -13.77 -2.65 -4.38
CA ARG A 304 -14.88 -3.14 -5.23
C ARG A 304 -16.02 -2.14 -5.34
N HIS A 305 -16.15 -1.27 -4.35
CA HIS A 305 -17.18 -0.24 -4.28
C HIS A 305 -16.55 1.11 -3.90
N PRO A 306 -15.62 1.64 -4.73
CA PRO A 306 -14.99 2.93 -4.43
C PRO A 306 -16.05 4.03 -4.43
N SER A 307 -15.82 5.12 -3.70
CA SER A 307 -16.63 6.32 -3.86
C SER A 307 -16.11 7.16 -5.03
N ALA A 308 -16.91 8.12 -5.52
CA ALA A 308 -16.50 9.06 -6.57
C ALA A 308 -15.25 9.91 -6.20
N GLU A 309 -14.90 9.95 -4.91
CA GLU A 309 -13.76 10.69 -4.35
C GLU A 309 -12.58 9.77 -3.98
N THR A 310 -12.73 8.45 -4.08
CA THR A 310 -11.65 7.50 -3.73
C THR A 310 -10.46 7.64 -4.69
N SER A 311 -9.29 7.99 -4.15
CA SER A 311 -8.05 8.16 -4.94
C SER A 311 -7.67 6.91 -5.76
N ALA A 312 -7.23 7.13 -7.01
CA ALA A 312 -6.67 6.08 -7.87
C ALA A 312 -5.35 5.49 -7.34
N THR A 313 -4.62 6.24 -6.50
CA THR A 313 -3.39 5.73 -5.87
C THR A 313 -3.68 4.68 -4.81
N VAL A 314 -4.84 4.77 -4.15
CA VAL A 314 -5.26 3.86 -3.09
C VAL A 314 -6.04 2.68 -3.67
N CYS A 315 -6.98 2.96 -4.57
CA CYS A 315 -7.72 1.95 -5.33
C CYS A 315 -7.46 2.16 -6.81
N PRO A 316 -6.60 1.35 -7.46
CA PRO A 316 -6.34 1.46 -8.88
C PRO A 316 -7.64 1.44 -9.69
N CYS A 317 -7.67 2.24 -10.76
CA CYS A 317 -8.80 2.23 -11.68
C CYS A 317 -8.89 0.89 -12.40
N PRO A 318 -10.09 0.33 -12.59
CA PRO A 318 -10.25 -0.89 -13.36
C PRO A 318 -9.73 -0.71 -14.78
N THR A 319 -9.00 -1.71 -15.28
CA THR A 319 -8.55 -1.76 -16.69
C THR A 319 -9.56 -2.46 -17.60
N ASP A 320 -10.45 -3.26 -17.02
CA ASP A 320 -11.56 -3.88 -17.73
C ASP A 320 -12.63 -2.82 -18.05
N ALA A 321 -13.08 -2.78 -19.31
CA ALA A 321 -13.99 -1.74 -19.79
C ALA A 321 -15.35 -1.78 -19.09
N ASP A 322 -15.88 -2.97 -18.78
CA ASP A 322 -17.18 -3.11 -18.12
C ASP A 322 -17.08 -2.68 -16.64
N LEU A 323 -15.97 -3.01 -15.97
CA LEU A 323 -15.71 -2.56 -14.60
C LEU A 323 -15.44 -1.05 -14.51
N LEU A 324 -14.76 -0.48 -15.51
CA LEU A 324 -14.51 0.97 -15.58
C LEU A 324 -15.82 1.73 -15.83
N GLU A 325 -16.72 1.22 -16.67
CA GLU A 325 -18.05 1.80 -16.90
C GLU A 325 -18.88 1.84 -15.61
N ALA A 326 -18.75 0.83 -14.75
CA ALA A 326 -19.43 0.76 -13.47
C ALA A 326 -18.72 1.53 -12.34
N ASP A 327 -17.48 1.99 -12.53
CA ASP A 327 -16.72 2.69 -11.51
C ASP A 327 -17.25 4.14 -11.36
N PRO A 328 -17.74 4.55 -10.17
CA PRO A 328 -18.28 5.90 -9.97
C PRO A 328 -17.24 7.01 -10.16
N ARG A 329 -15.97 6.66 -10.32
CA ARG A 329 -14.85 7.58 -10.57
C ARG A 329 -14.51 7.76 -12.04
N LYS A 330 -15.14 7.03 -12.97
CA LYS A 330 -14.81 7.05 -14.41
C LYS A 330 -14.67 8.46 -14.98
N ASP A 331 -15.60 9.35 -14.69
CA ASP A 331 -15.62 10.69 -15.28
C ASP A 331 -14.74 11.71 -14.52
N THR A 332 -14.14 11.33 -13.39
CA THR A 332 -13.39 12.23 -12.50
C THR A 332 -11.94 11.81 -12.33
N ILE A 333 -11.70 10.76 -11.54
CA ILE A 333 -10.38 10.26 -11.12
C ILE A 333 -9.90 9.18 -12.08
N CYS A 334 -10.77 8.23 -12.41
CA CYS A 334 -10.50 7.14 -13.34
C CYS A 334 -10.83 7.56 -14.76
N LYS A 335 -10.24 8.67 -15.20
CA LYS A 335 -10.31 9.03 -16.61
C LYS A 335 -9.83 7.84 -17.41
N GLU A 336 -10.56 7.50 -18.46
CA GLU A 336 -10.03 6.63 -19.50
C GLU A 336 -8.61 7.12 -19.74
N GLN A 337 -7.64 6.24 -19.47
CA GLN A 337 -6.30 6.41 -19.99
C GLN A 337 -6.57 6.46 -21.49
N VAL A 338 -6.76 7.68 -22.02
CA VAL A 338 -6.87 7.89 -23.45
C VAL A 338 -5.57 7.31 -23.92
N ASP A 339 -5.63 6.10 -24.49
CA ASP A 339 -4.46 5.43 -25.04
C ASP A 339 -3.69 6.52 -25.76
N PRO A 340 -2.49 6.88 -25.29
CA PRO A 340 -1.81 8.08 -25.75
C PRO A 340 -1.84 8.01 -27.27
N GLU A 341 -2.54 8.96 -27.88
CA GLU A 341 -2.89 8.88 -29.30
C GLU A 341 -1.60 8.52 -30.02
N PRO A 342 -1.56 7.34 -30.69
CA PRO A 342 -0.30 6.71 -30.99
C PRO A 342 0.56 7.69 -31.77
N GLU A 343 1.72 8.02 -31.21
CA GLU A 343 2.59 9.07 -31.73
C GLU A 343 2.84 8.77 -33.22
N ILE A 344 2.51 9.70 -34.10
CA ILE A 344 2.74 9.52 -35.53
C ILE A 344 4.21 9.81 -35.80
N CYS A 345 4.94 8.91 -36.45
CA CYS A 345 6.34 9.17 -36.79
C CYS A 345 6.39 10.31 -37.85
N THR A 346 6.76 11.54 -37.46
CA THR A 346 6.73 12.71 -38.35
C THR A 346 8.09 13.06 -38.99
N GLN A 347 9.19 12.46 -38.54
CA GLN A 347 10.56 12.80 -38.99
C GLN A 347 11.41 11.54 -39.29
N LYS A 348 12.36 11.72 -40.23
CA LYS A 348 13.22 10.67 -40.80
C LYS A 348 14.28 10.12 -39.83
N ASP A 349 14.69 10.90 -38.82
CA ASP A 349 15.91 10.58 -38.06
C ASP A 349 15.65 10.14 -36.60
N GLN A 350 14.39 10.11 -36.13
CA GLN A 350 14.04 9.69 -34.76
C GLN A 350 12.64 9.05 -34.62
N PRO A 351 12.31 7.97 -35.33
CA PRO A 351 11.09 7.22 -35.00
C PRO A 351 11.27 6.55 -33.62
N SER A 352 10.36 6.81 -32.67
CA SER A 352 10.27 5.96 -31.48
C SER A 352 9.89 4.53 -31.91
N SER A 353 10.24 3.52 -31.12
CA SER A 353 9.89 2.12 -31.41
C SER A 353 8.37 1.90 -31.39
N GLU A 354 7.65 2.84 -30.80
CA GLU A 354 6.23 2.78 -30.51
C GLU A 354 5.39 3.66 -31.45
N CYS A 355 6.01 4.55 -32.24
CA CYS A 355 5.27 5.42 -33.15
C CYS A 355 4.62 4.64 -34.33
N ILE A 356 3.47 5.12 -34.83
CA ILE A 356 2.75 4.55 -35.97
C ILE A 356 3.16 5.26 -37.28
N CYS A 357 3.45 4.48 -38.32
CA CYS A 357 3.71 4.99 -39.66
C CYS A 357 2.38 5.21 -40.42
N PRO A 358 1.99 6.46 -40.72
CA PRO A 358 0.67 6.78 -41.28
C PRO A 358 0.54 6.31 -42.74
N GLU A 359 -0.66 5.87 -43.14
CA GLU A 359 -0.93 5.46 -44.54
C GLU A 359 -0.94 6.64 -45.52
N VAL A 360 -1.29 7.83 -45.04
CA VAL A 360 -1.44 9.03 -45.87
C VAL A 360 -0.17 9.85 -45.75
N ALA A 361 0.62 9.91 -46.82
CA ALA A 361 1.87 10.66 -46.84
C ALA A 361 1.60 12.17 -46.68
N SER A 362 1.88 12.71 -45.49
CA SER A 362 2.06 14.16 -45.31
C SER A 362 3.47 14.53 -45.76
N GLY A 363 3.64 14.79 -47.06
CA GLY A 363 4.91 15.24 -47.63
C GLY A 363 5.78 14.11 -48.18
N THR A 364 7.11 14.26 -48.10
CA THR A 364 8.09 13.36 -48.73
C THR A 364 8.46 12.13 -47.91
N TYR A 365 7.92 11.99 -46.69
CA TYR A 365 8.19 10.88 -45.78
C TYR A 365 7.06 9.85 -45.89
N THR A 366 7.26 8.88 -46.78
CA THR A 366 6.25 7.86 -47.09
C THR A 366 6.18 6.79 -46.00
N LYS A 367 5.05 6.08 -45.90
CA LYS A 367 4.91 4.92 -44.99
C LYS A 367 6.05 3.92 -45.15
N ALA A 368 6.46 3.64 -46.39
CA ALA A 368 7.56 2.71 -46.68
C ALA A 368 8.91 3.22 -46.13
N GLN A 369 9.18 4.53 -46.22
CA GLN A 369 10.37 5.12 -45.59
C GLN A 369 10.28 5.08 -44.07
N CYS A 370 9.12 5.36 -43.49
CA CYS A 370 8.91 5.26 -42.05
C CYS A 370 9.09 3.84 -41.50
N ASP A 371 8.47 2.84 -42.15
CA ASP A 371 8.60 1.43 -41.78
C ASP A 371 10.07 0.97 -41.87
N GLN A 372 10.78 1.46 -42.90
CA GLN A 372 12.19 1.20 -43.12
C GLN A 372 13.09 1.84 -42.04
N ASP A 373 12.86 3.10 -41.71
CA ASP A 373 13.63 3.82 -40.69
C ASP A 373 13.36 3.23 -39.29
N LYS A 374 12.13 2.81 -39.02
CA LYS A 374 11.75 2.08 -37.79
C LYS A 374 12.46 0.73 -37.68
N LEU A 375 12.55 -0.02 -38.79
CA LEU A 375 13.29 -1.29 -38.85
C LEU A 375 14.79 -1.09 -38.63
N CYS A 376 15.33 0.04 -39.08
CA CYS A 376 16.76 0.36 -39.03
C CYS A 376 17.19 1.17 -37.80
N ARG A 377 16.30 1.44 -36.85
CA ARG A 377 16.66 2.08 -35.57
C ARG A 377 17.59 1.21 -34.73
N VAL A 378 17.35 -0.10 -34.71
CA VAL A 378 18.19 -1.08 -34.01
C VAL A 378 18.99 -1.86 -35.05
N LEU A 379 20.24 -1.45 -35.24
CA LEU A 379 21.12 -1.96 -36.30
C LEU A 379 21.72 -3.35 -36.01
N THR A 380 21.58 -3.86 -34.78
CA THR A 380 22.12 -5.16 -34.35
C THR A 380 21.60 -6.30 -35.21
N GLY A 381 22.50 -6.99 -35.92
CA GLY A 381 22.19 -8.13 -36.78
C GLY A 381 21.56 -7.78 -38.14
N LYS A 382 21.49 -6.49 -38.52
CA LYS A 382 20.98 -6.03 -39.81
C LYS A 382 22.11 -5.87 -40.82
N THR A 383 21.92 -6.30 -42.06
CA THR A 383 22.91 -6.17 -43.17
C THR A 383 22.75 -4.84 -43.92
N GLU A 384 23.73 -4.47 -44.76
CA GLU A 384 23.66 -3.27 -45.63
C GLU A 384 22.46 -3.30 -46.58
N VAL A 385 22.04 -4.49 -47.01
CA VAL A 385 20.86 -4.68 -47.89
C VAL A 385 19.57 -4.34 -47.15
N VAL A 386 19.50 -4.64 -45.86
CA VAL A 386 18.31 -4.40 -45.03
C VAL A 386 18.31 -2.99 -44.48
N CYS A 387 19.47 -2.43 -44.12
CA CYS A 387 19.63 -1.09 -43.59
C CYS A 387 20.89 -0.45 -44.17
N PRO A 388 20.75 0.48 -45.14
CA PRO A 388 21.89 1.19 -45.74
C PRO A 388 22.76 1.86 -44.67
N CYS A 389 24.06 1.94 -44.93
CA CYS A 389 24.98 2.63 -44.04
C CYS A 389 24.68 4.14 -44.02
N VAL A 390 24.64 4.71 -42.82
CA VAL A 390 24.52 6.15 -42.59
C VAL A 390 25.85 6.70 -42.06
N ASP A 391 26.06 8.02 -42.14
CA ASP A 391 27.27 8.63 -41.59
C ASP A 391 27.35 8.38 -40.08
N GLY A 392 28.48 7.83 -39.62
CA GLY A 392 28.68 7.44 -38.21
C GLY A 392 28.24 6.02 -37.84
N ASP A 393 27.84 5.20 -38.82
CA ASP A 393 27.48 3.79 -38.58
C ASP A 393 28.70 2.93 -38.19
N GLU A 394 28.70 2.42 -36.96
CA GLU A 394 29.78 1.62 -36.39
C GLU A 394 29.76 0.15 -36.84
N ARG A 395 28.76 -0.28 -37.62
CA ARG A 395 28.74 -1.65 -38.16
C ARG A 395 29.96 -1.87 -39.05
N ALA A 396 30.63 -3.01 -38.86
CA ALA A 396 31.92 -3.25 -39.48
C ALA A 396 31.92 -3.13 -41.02
N PHE A 397 30.82 -3.52 -41.68
CA PHE A 397 30.65 -3.38 -43.14
C PHE A 397 30.33 -1.96 -43.62
N CYS A 398 29.97 -1.04 -42.71
CA CYS A 398 29.73 0.38 -43.01
C CYS A 398 30.97 1.26 -42.82
N ILE A 399 31.97 0.78 -42.08
CA ILE A 399 33.22 1.49 -41.87
C ILE A 399 34.07 1.41 -43.14
N THR A 400 34.50 2.55 -43.69
CA THR A 400 35.43 2.58 -44.83
C THR A 400 36.87 2.41 -44.34
N CYS A 401 37.63 1.50 -44.93
CA CYS A 401 39.04 1.30 -44.58
C CYS A 401 39.86 2.54 -45.00
N THR A 402 40.51 3.22 -44.06
CA THR A 402 41.24 4.48 -44.32
C THR A 402 42.77 4.32 -44.37
N ALA A 403 43.32 3.18 -43.92
CA ALA A 403 44.76 2.94 -43.90
C ALA A 403 45.11 1.44 -43.93
N LYS A 404 46.37 1.16 -44.31
CA LYS A 404 46.96 -0.17 -44.47
C LYS A 404 47.00 -1.01 -43.19
N ASP A 405 47.18 -0.38 -42.03
CA ASP A 405 47.37 -1.07 -40.74
C ASP A 405 46.05 -1.26 -39.94
N THR A 406 44.91 -0.86 -40.53
CA THR A 406 43.59 -0.91 -39.88
C THR A 406 42.45 -1.59 -40.67
N PRO A 407 42.67 -2.56 -41.58
CA PRO A 407 41.56 -3.32 -42.14
C PRO A 407 41.20 -4.48 -41.21
N SER A 408 40.09 -4.36 -40.47
CA SER A 408 39.36 -5.59 -40.11
C SER A 408 38.93 -6.27 -41.42
N SER A 409 38.81 -7.59 -41.44
CA SER A 409 38.27 -8.33 -42.60
C SER A 409 36.90 -7.79 -43.08
N GLU A 410 36.26 -6.96 -42.27
CA GLU A 410 34.87 -6.53 -42.40
C GLU A 410 34.69 -5.11 -42.96
N CYS A 411 35.71 -4.23 -43.03
CA CYS A 411 35.54 -2.84 -43.53
C CYS A 411 35.30 -2.71 -45.06
N LYS A 412 34.67 -1.64 -45.55
CA LYS A 412 34.43 -1.42 -47.00
C LYS A 412 35.61 -0.68 -47.64
N CYS A 413 36.06 -1.13 -48.81
CA CYS A 413 37.08 -0.40 -49.56
C CYS A 413 36.50 0.86 -50.22
N PRO A 414 37.24 1.98 -50.24
CA PRO A 414 36.76 3.23 -50.80
C PRO A 414 36.43 3.08 -52.30
N SER A 415 35.38 3.74 -52.77
CA SER A 415 34.96 3.72 -54.18
C SER A 415 35.86 4.56 -55.09
N SER A 416 36.70 5.41 -54.51
CA SER A 416 37.54 6.37 -55.22
C SER A 416 38.83 5.72 -55.74
N THR A 417 39.18 6.04 -56.99
CA THR A 417 40.49 5.76 -57.59
C THR A 417 41.53 6.83 -57.27
N THR A 418 41.16 7.88 -56.53
CA THR A 418 42.01 9.03 -56.21
C THR A 418 42.10 9.23 -54.69
N GLY A 419 43.32 9.15 -54.15
CA GLY A 419 43.65 9.23 -52.72
C GLY A 419 44.89 8.40 -52.40
N ASP A 420 45.47 8.57 -51.22
CA ASP A 420 46.68 7.84 -50.78
C ASP A 420 46.43 6.35 -50.50
N TYR A 421 45.15 5.97 -50.32
CA TYR A 421 44.71 4.59 -50.14
C TYR A 421 43.58 4.26 -51.12
N THR A 422 43.97 3.72 -52.28
CA THR A 422 43.06 3.44 -53.39
C THR A 422 42.26 2.15 -53.16
N LYS A 423 41.13 2.02 -53.86
CA LYS A 423 40.34 0.78 -53.88
C LYS A 423 41.19 -0.47 -54.12
N ALA A 424 42.11 -0.41 -55.09
CA ALA A 424 42.96 -1.53 -55.46
C ALA A 424 43.93 -1.91 -54.32
N GLN A 425 44.53 -0.92 -53.65
CA GLN A 425 45.39 -1.16 -52.48
C GLN A 425 44.59 -1.78 -51.34
N CYS A 426 43.39 -1.28 -51.06
CA CYS A 426 42.52 -1.84 -50.02
C CYS A 426 42.08 -3.28 -50.31
N GLU A 427 41.70 -3.59 -51.55
CA GLU A 427 41.30 -4.95 -51.95
C GLU A 427 42.48 -5.93 -51.90
N GLU A 428 43.69 -5.48 -52.27
CA GLU A 428 44.93 -6.25 -52.15
C GLU A 428 45.31 -6.52 -50.69
N ASP A 429 45.28 -5.48 -49.85
CA ASP A 429 45.59 -5.59 -48.43
C ASP A 429 44.58 -6.52 -47.72
N LYS A 430 43.27 -6.44 -48.03
CA LYS A 430 42.27 -7.38 -47.50
C LYS A 430 42.53 -8.84 -47.88
N ALA A 431 42.90 -9.11 -49.13
CA ALA A 431 43.19 -10.46 -49.60
C ALA A 431 44.47 -11.04 -48.94
N SER A 432 45.38 -10.19 -48.47
CA SER A 432 46.58 -10.59 -47.74
C SER A 432 46.27 -11.03 -46.30
N THR A 433 45.35 -10.34 -45.61
CA THR A 433 44.96 -10.64 -44.22
C THR A 433 44.24 -11.99 -44.09
N GLU A 434 43.44 -12.40 -45.08
CA GLU A 434 42.79 -13.73 -45.08
C GLU A 434 43.78 -14.90 -45.29
N LYS A 435 44.94 -14.65 -45.91
CA LYS A 435 45.98 -15.68 -46.07
C LYS A 435 46.82 -15.89 -44.82
N GLU A 436 46.97 -14.87 -43.97
CA GLU A 436 47.71 -14.99 -42.72
C GLU A 436 46.91 -15.71 -41.62
N SER A 437 45.58 -15.70 -41.67
CA SER A 437 44.72 -16.37 -40.68
C SER A 437 44.62 -17.89 -40.84
N THR A 438 45.19 -18.48 -41.90
CA THR A 438 45.20 -19.94 -42.15
C THR A 438 46.58 -20.61 -41.95
N GLY A 439 47.60 -19.86 -41.51
CA GLY A 439 48.97 -20.34 -41.33
C GLY A 439 49.32 -20.80 -39.90
N SER A 440 49.13 -22.09 -39.62
CA SER A 440 49.97 -22.93 -38.74
C SER A 440 50.62 -22.28 -37.50
N ILE A 441 49.91 -22.25 -36.37
CA ILE A 441 50.54 -22.21 -35.03
C ILE A 441 50.41 -23.59 -34.39
N ARG A 442 51.47 -24.41 -34.54
CA ARG A 442 51.80 -25.51 -33.63
C ARG A 442 52.93 -25.02 -32.71
N ILE A 443 52.60 -24.58 -31.51
CA ILE A 443 53.59 -24.40 -30.43
C ILE A 443 52.99 -24.97 -29.13
N THR A 444 53.44 -26.18 -28.84
CA THR A 444 53.81 -26.77 -27.53
C THR A 444 53.17 -26.25 -26.25
N LEU A 445 52.35 -27.14 -25.67
CA LEU A 445 52.01 -27.28 -24.26
C LEU A 445 53.27 -27.20 -23.37
N SER A 446 53.28 -26.30 -22.38
CA SER A 446 54.16 -26.39 -21.21
C SER A 446 53.36 -26.15 -19.95
N VAL A 447 53.36 -27.19 -19.13
CA VAL A 447 52.77 -27.35 -17.82
C VAL A 447 53.41 -26.37 -16.83
N ILE A 448 52.59 -25.55 -16.14
CA ILE A 448 52.95 -25.00 -14.82
C ILE A 448 51.83 -25.35 -13.85
N ILE A 449 52.06 -26.45 -13.14
CA ILE A 449 51.43 -26.74 -11.85
C ILE A 449 52.13 -25.83 -10.84
N ALA A 450 51.41 -24.85 -10.29
CA ALA A 450 51.81 -24.16 -9.07
C ALA A 450 50.73 -24.39 -8.01
N ALA A 451 51.00 -25.39 -7.17
CA ALA A 451 50.35 -25.59 -5.91
C ALA A 451 50.58 -24.36 -5.01
N VAL A 452 49.50 -23.75 -4.51
CA VAL A 452 49.55 -22.89 -3.34
C VAL A 452 48.75 -23.57 -2.24
N MET A 453 49.47 -24.39 -1.48
CA MET A 453 49.15 -24.78 -0.11
C MET A 453 49.53 -23.60 0.79
N ILE A 454 48.58 -23.04 1.54
CA ILE A 454 48.90 -22.44 2.86
C ILE A 454 47.84 -22.89 3.88
N PRO A 455 48.25 -23.26 5.11
CA PRO A 455 47.42 -23.89 6.13
C PRO A 455 46.94 -22.94 7.24
N ILE A 456 45.83 -23.33 7.86
CA ILE A 456 45.48 -23.34 9.29
C ILE A 456 46.34 -22.51 10.25
N PHE A 457 45.67 -21.65 11.04
CA PHE A 457 45.79 -21.34 12.49
C PHE A 457 45.16 -19.93 12.67
N ALA A 458 44.39 -19.56 13.68
CA ALA A 458 44.03 -20.11 14.99
C ALA A 458 42.97 -19.17 15.62
N LEU A 459 42.13 -19.72 16.50
CA LEU A 459 41.74 -19.16 17.82
C LEU A 459 41.30 -17.69 17.92
N PHE A 460 40.02 -17.44 18.23
CA PHE A 460 39.53 -16.52 19.27
C PHE A 460 38.13 -17.00 19.68
N TRP A 461 38.02 -17.68 20.84
CA TRP A 461 37.47 -17.18 22.13
C TRP A 461 35.96 -17.01 22.13
#